data_AF-A0A2U0S8H5-F1
#
_entry.id   AF-A0A2U0S8H5-F1
#
_cell.length_a   1.000
_cell.length_b   1.000
_cell.length_c   1.000
_cell.angle_alpha   90.00
_cell.angle_beta   90.00
_cell.angle_gamma   90.00
#
_symmetry.space_group_name_H-M   'P 1'
#
loop_
_entity.id
_entity.type
_entity.pdbx_description
1 polymer ?
#
loop_
_entity_poly.entity_id
_entity_poly.type
_entity_poly.pdbx_seq_one_letter_code
_entity_poly.pdbx_strand_id
1 'polypeptide(L)'
;MSADPVASIKDADFDFENMPIKVVANRNNPQIELPGIKVGPFTQGKEYEVRFWVAKELEKSGIARIRMDEPLDLMMLNKIHWKEARVQTSQRLASLPEKF
;
A
#
# COMPACT_ATOMS: atom_id res chain seq x y z
N MET A 1 1.48 -12.81 28.81
CA MET A 1 2.41 -13.20 27.75
C MET A 1 2.76 -11.94 26.98
N SER A 2 3.89 -11.32 27.31
CA SER A 2 4.34 -10.07 26.68
C SER A 2 4.85 -10.41 25.27
N ALA A 3 4.21 -9.91 24.22
CA ALA A 3 4.69 -10.13 22.86
C ALA A 3 6.02 -9.37 22.67
N ASP A 4 7.02 -10.04 22.08
CA ASP A 4 8.27 -9.39 21.72
C ASP A 4 7.98 -8.29 20.69
N PRO A 5 8.35 -7.02 20.97
CA PRO A 5 7.97 -5.89 20.12
C PRO A 5 8.52 -6.02 18.69
N VAL A 6 9.66 -6.71 18.51
CA VAL A 6 10.25 -6.98 17.18
C VAL A 6 9.43 -7.99 16.38
N ALA A 7 8.82 -8.99 17.04
CA ALA A 7 7.93 -9.93 16.37
C ALA A 7 6.66 -9.21 15.90
N SER A 8 6.10 -8.35 16.75
CA SER A 8 4.89 -7.58 16.42
C SER A 8 5.07 -6.63 15.23
N ILE A 9 6.26 -6.04 15.03
CA ILE A 9 6.52 -5.16 13.88
C ILE A 9 6.61 -6.00 12.59
N LYS A 10 7.31 -7.13 12.63
CA LYS A 10 7.43 -8.02 11.46
C LYS A 10 6.09 -8.58 11.01
N ASP A 11 5.22 -8.92 11.96
CA ASP A 11 3.86 -9.39 11.67
C ASP A 11 3.04 -8.28 11.00
N ALA A 12 3.14 -7.04 11.48
CA ALA A 12 2.49 -5.89 10.87
C ALA A 12 3.01 -5.60 9.45
N ASP A 13 4.32 -5.68 9.23
CA ASP A 13 4.92 -5.52 7.89
C ASP A 13 4.41 -6.60 6.93
N PHE A 14 4.32 -7.85 7.41
CA PHE A 14 3.81 -8.96 6.61
C PHE A 14 2.34 -8.77 6.22
N ASP A 15 1.51 -8.31 7.14
CA ASP A 15 0.10 -7.99 6.88
C ASP A 15 -0.04 -6.85 5.86
N PHE A 16 0.81 -5.83 5.97
CA PHE A 16 0.86 -4.71 5.02
C PHE A 16 1.25 -5.17 3.61
N GLU A 17 2.27 -6.02 3.49
CA GLU A 17 2.70 -6.56 2.19
C GLU A 17 1.61 -7.39 1.50
N ASN A 18 0.79 -8.10 2.28
CA ASN A 18 -0.30 -8.92 1.76
C ASN A 18 -1.61 -8.13 1.53
N MET A 19 -1.64 -6.84 1.84
CA MET A 19 -2.79 -5.98 1.59
C MET A 19 -3.11 -5.88 0.09
N PRO A 20 -4.38 -5.98 -0.32
CA PRO A 20 -4.78 -5.74 -1.69
C PRO A 20 -4.68 -4.24 -2.04
N ILE A 21 -4.09 -3.94 -3.19
CA ILE A 21 -3.94 -2.60 -3.76
C ILE A 21 -4.30 -2.61 -5.25
N LYS A 22 -4.81 -1.48 -5.74
CA LYS A 22 -5.14 -1.29 -7.15
C LYS A 22 -3.90 -0.94 -7.96
N VAL A 23 -3.76 -1.61 -9.10
CA VAL A 23 -2.71 -1.36 -10.09
C VAL A 23 -3.32 -1.19 -11.47
N VAL A 24 -2.68 -0.39 -12.33
CA VAL A 24 -3.07 -0.23 -13.73
C VAL A 24 -2.01 -0.90 -14.59
N ALA A 25 -2.41 -1.83 -15.46
CA ALA A 25 -1.48 -2.51 -16.36
C ALA A 25 -0.95 -1.55 -17.44
N ASN A 26 0.37 -1.43 -17.56
CA ASN A 26 1.04 -0.59 -18.55
C ASN A 26 1.20 -1.33 -19.88
N ARG A 27 1.32 -2.66 -19.85
CA ARG A 27 1.44 -3.53 -21.02
C ARG A 27 0.68 -4.84 -20.80
N ASN A 28 0.42 -5.56 -21.90
CA ASN A 28 -0.12 -6.90 -21.82
C ASN A 28 0.92 -7.86 -21.23
N ASN A 29 0.50 -8.71 -20.29
CA ASN A 29 1.36 -9.76 -19.72
C ASN A 29 0.52 -11.01 -19.47
N PRO A 30 1.04 -12.21 -19.79
CA PRO A 30 0.34 -13.46 -19.50
C PRO A 30 0.13 -13.63 -17.99
N GLN A 31 -0.74 -14.58 -17.64
CA GLN A 31 -0.94 -14.97 -16.25
C GLN A 31 0.38 -15.52 -15.69
N ILE A 32 0.71 -15.10 -14.47
CA ILE A 32 1.85 -15.59 -13.70
C ILE A 32 1.28 -16.51 -12.63
N GLU A 33 1.74 -17.76 -12.62
CA GLU A 33 1.39 -18.74 -11.59
C GLU A 33 2.51 -18.81 -10.57
N LEU A 34 2.17 -18.50 -9.32
CA LEU A 34 3.04 -18.64 -8.16
C LEU A 34 2.43 -19.69 -7.23
N PRO A 35 3.23 -20.35 -6.36
CA PRO A 35 2.70 -21.28 -5.38
C PRO A 35 1.61 -20.61 -4.53
N GLY A 36 0.36 -21.07 -4.69
CA GLY A 36 -0.80 -20.57 -3.96
C GLY A 36 -1.39 -19.23 -4.46
N ILE A 37 -0.85 -18.59 -5.49
CA ILE A 37 -1.32 -17.28 -5.99
C ILE A 37 -1.27 -17.24 -7.52
N LYS A 38 -2.35 -16.76 -8.14
CA LYS A 38 -2.40 -16.46 -9.58
C LYS A 38 -2.46 -14.95 -9.77
N VAL A 39 -1.57 -14.42 -10.60
CA VAL A 39 -1.44 -12.97 -10.85
C VAL A 39 -1.64 -12.69 -12.34
N GLY A 40 -2.59 -11.81 -12.67
CA GLY A 40 -2.96 -11.55 -14.06
C GLY A 40 -3.95 -12.59 -14.62
N PRO A 41 -4.13 -12.67 -15.95
CA PRO A 41 -3.42 -11.97 -17.02
C PRO A 41 -3.70 -10.46 -17.06
N PHE A 42 -2.70 -9.68 -17.43
CA PHE A 42 -2.79 -8.22 -17.52
C PHE A 42 -3.09 -7.78 -18.95
N THR A 43 -4.09 -6.91 -19.10
CA THR A 43 -4.40 -6.19 -20.34
C THR A 43 -4.10 -4.72 -20.14
N GLN A 44 -3.35 -4.13 -21.08
CA GLN A 44 -2.94 -2.73 -21.05
C GLN A 44 -4.14 -1.80 -20.81
N GLY A 45 -3.96 -0.85 -19.88
CA GLY A 45 -4.94 0.16 -19.52
C GLY A 45 -6.04 -0.33 -18.56
N LYS A 46 -6.10 -1.62 -18.22
CA LYS A 46 -7.07 -2.13 -17.25
C LYS A 46 -6.54 -2.05 -15.82
N GLU A 47 -7.47 -1.89 -14.89
CA GLU A 47 -7.23 -1.88 -13.47
C GLU A 47 -7.40 -3.29 -12.89
N TYR A 48 -6.53 -3.65 -11.94
CA TYR A 48 -6.52 -4.93 -11.26
C TYR A 48 -6.21 -4.72 -9.79
N GLU A 49 -6.68 -5.63 -8.94
CA GLU A 49 -6.35 -5.66 -7.52
C GLU A 49 -5.36 -6.80 -7.26
N VAL A 50 -4.21 -6.46 -6.69
CA VAL A 50 -3.13 -7.42 -6.38
C VAL A 50 -2.55 -7.11 -5.00
N ARG A 51 -1.81 -8.05 -4.40
CA ARG A 51 -1.13 -7.79 -3.12
C ARG A 51 -0.04 -6.73 -3.29
N PHE A 52 0.24 -5.95 -2.25
CA PHE A 52 1.20 -4.85 -2.31
C PHE A 52 2.61 -5.30 -2.73
N TRP A 53 3.09 -6.43 -2.20
CA TRP A 53 4.39 -6.96 -2.62
C TRP A 53 4.42 -7.33 -4.12
N VAL A 54 3.30 -7.86 -4.66
CA VAL A 54 3.16 -8.16 -6.09
C VAL A 54 3.15 -6.86 -6.89
N ALA A 55 2.41 -5.85 -6.43
CA ALA A 55 2.34 -4.55 -7.08
C ALA A 55 3.73 -3.91 -7.24
N LYS A 56 4.56 -3.96 -6.18
CA LYS A 56 5.95 -3.48 -6.22
C LYS A 56 6.79 -4.18 -7.28
N GLU A 57 6.68 -5.51 -7.41
CA GLU A 57 7.43 -6.26 -8.42
C GLU A 57 6.91 -6.01 -9.85
N LEU A 58 5.60 -5.84 -10.02
CA LEU A 58 5.00 -5.45 -11.30
C LEU A 58 5.42 -4.03 -11.73
N GLU A 59 5.58 -3.12 -10.78
CA GLU A 59 6.06 -1.76 -11.04
C GLU A 59 7.54 -1.73 -11.42
N LYS A 60 8.41 -2.42 -10.65
CA LYS A 60 9.84 -2.56 -10.98
C LYS A 60 10.07 -3.16 -12.37
N SER A 61 9.24 -4.10 -12.78
CA SER A 61 9.31 -4.76 -14.09
C SER A 61 8.62 -3.97 -15.22
N GLY A 62 7.99 -2.83 -14.91
CA GLY A 62 7.27 -1.98 -15.85
C GLY A 62 5.97 -2.60 -16.39
N ILE A 63 5.46 -3.66 -15.75
CA ILE A 63 4.23 -4.37 -16.17
C ILE A 63 2.98 -3.59 -15.77
N ALA A 64 2.98 -3.01 -14.57
CA ALA A 64 1.87 -2.22 -14.03
C ALA A 64 2.38 -0.99 -13.28
N ARG A 65 1.51 -0.03 -13.01
CA ARG A 65 1.77 1.11 -12.12
C ARG A 65 0.83 1.07 -10.93
N ILE A 66 1.31 1.45 -9.75
CA ILE A 66 0.49 1.48 -8.54
C ILE A 66 -0.44 2.69 -8.61
N ARG A 67 -1.74 2.48 -8.35
CA ARG A 67 -2.70 3.57 -8.18
C ARG A 67 -2.95 3.76 -6.70
N MET A 68 -2.36 4.80 -6.11
CA MET A 68 -2.76 5.26 -4.79
C MET A 68 -4.00 6.14 -4.94
N ASP A 69 -5.16 5.64 -4.49
CA ASP A 69 -6.44 6.36 -4.56
C ASP A 69 -6.40 7.66 -3.73
N GLU A 70 -5.60 7.69 -2.65
CA GLU A 70 -5.24 8.89 -1.91
C GLU A 70 -3.70 8.99 -1.83
N PRO A 71 -3.05 9.73 -2.74
CA PRO A 71 -1.65 10.02 -2.57
C PRO A 71 -1.48 10.82 -1.26
N LEU A 72 -0.50 10.42 -0.45
CA LEU A 72 0.02 11.23 0.66
C LEU A 72 0.73 12.45 0.09
N ASP A 73 -0.06 13.41 -0.39
CA ASP A 73 0.42 14.64 -0.98
C ASP A 73 0.98 15.58 0.11
N LEU A 74 1.94 16.42 -0.27
CA LEU A 74 2.57 17.41 0.60
C LEU A 74 1.54 18.35 1.23
N MET A 75 0.46 18.67 0.51
CA MET A 75 -0.62 19.48 1.05
C MET A 75 -1.37 18.76 2.19
N MET A 76 -1.61 17.45 2.04
CA MET A 76 -2.28 16.63 3.05
C MET A 76 -1.39 16.41 4.27
N LEU A 77 -0.11 16.08 4.05
CA LEU A 77 0.90 15.96 5.10
C LEU A 77 1.05 17.25 5.90
N ASN A 78 1.12 18.41 5.22
CA ASN A 78 1.14 19.70 5.89
C ASN A 78 -0.11 19.91 6.75
N LYS A 79 -1.30 19.59 6.23
CA LYS A 79 -2.55 19.73 6.99
C LYS A 79 -2.57 18.84 8.24
N ILE A 80 -2.07 17.61 8.16
CA ILE A 80 -1.92 16.71 9.31
C ILE A 80 -0.95 17.31 10.32
N HIS A 81 0.26 17.69 9.88
CA HIS A 81 1.29 18.28 10.73
C HIS A 81 0.80 19.53 11.47
N TRP A 82 0.12 20.45 10.76
CA TRP A 82 -0.44 21.65 11.36
C TRP A 82 -1.52 21.35 12.42
N LYS A 83 -2.36 20.33 12.18
CA LYS A 83 -3.38 19.90 13.15
C LYS A 83 -2.75 19.33 14.42
N GLU A 84 -1.74 18.47 14.28
CA GLU A 84 -1.01 17.90 15.42
C GLU A 84 -0.22 18.97 16.19
N ALA A 85 0.50 19.85 15.49
CA ALA A 85 1.43 20.77 16.13
C ALA A 85 0.77 22.01 16.75
N ARG A 86 -0.37 22.48 16.19
CA ARG A 86 -0.93 23.79 16.58
C ARG A 86 -2.40 23.79 16.99
N VAL A 87 -3.18 22.79 16.59
CA VAL A 87 -4.64 22.78 16.82
C VAL A 87 -5.05 21.80 17.92
N GLN A 88 -4.31 20.70 18.09
CA GLN A 88 -4.56 19.74 19.17
C GLN A 88 -3.91 20.21 20.49
N THR A 89 -4.68 20.94 21.29
CA THR A 89 -4.31 21.34 22.67
C THR A 89 -4.37 20.17 23.66
N SER A 90 -4.96 19.04 23.25
CA SER A 90 -5.06 17.80 24.02
C SER A 90 -4.03 16.81 23.50
N GLN A 91 -3.42 16.00 24.36
CA GLN A 91 -2.45 14.93 24.03
C GLN A 91 -3.07 13.76 23.21
N ARG A 92 -3.93 14.05 22.24
CA ARG A 92 -4.67 13.09 21.44
C ARG A 92 -4.08 13.09 20.04
N LEU A 93 -3.70 11.91 19.55
CA LEU A 93 -3.16 11.72 18.21
C LEU A 93 -4.18 12.13 17.13
N ALA A 94 -3.72 12.71 16.04
CA ALA A 94 -4.56 12.98 14.88
C ALA A 94 -4.97 11.67 14.20
N SER A 95 -6.15 11.65 13.57
CA SER A 95 -6.56 10.53 12.74
C SER A 95 -5.72 10.50 11.47
N LEU A 96 -4.91 9.47 11.31
CA LEU A 96 -4.20 9.17 10.06
C LEU A 96 -5.10 8.32 9.15
N PRO A 97 -4.87 8.35 7.83
CA PRO A 97 -5.48 7.39 6.92
C PRO A 97 -5.22 5.95 7.37
N GLU A 98 -6.14 5.05 7.04
CA GLU A 98 -5.98 3.65 7.40
C GLU A 98 -4.71 3.10 6.73
N LYS A 99 -3.83 2.48 7.53
CA LYS A 99 -2.58 1.83 7.06
C LYS A 99 -1.54 2.81 6.46
N PHE A 100 -1.51 4.05 7.00
CA PHE A 100 -0.38 4.98 6.86
C PHE A 100 0.91 4.40 7.45
#